data_AF-A0A1Y2ENW1-F1
#
_entry.id   AF-A0A1Y2ENW1-F1
#
_cell.length_a   1.000
_cell.length_b   1.000
_cell.length_c   1.000
_cell.angle_alpha   90.00
_cell.angle_beta   90.00
_cell.angle_gamma   90.00
#
_symmetry.space_group_name_H-M   'P 1'
#
loop_
_entity.id
_entity.type
_entity.pdbx_description
1 polymer ?
#
loop_
_entity_poly.entity_id
_entity_poly.type
_entity_poly.pdbx_seq_one_letter_code
_entity_poly.pdbx_strand_id
1 'polypeptide(L)'
;VLVLIVATPEGQECYLIDRKEDFYRNDGLVFPHQDGPEYNHSNTVLDGELVIDVEEGQQILRLLAFDLLVCDSENLMHKSLQSRYGRLKEWVVGPHKKLMEARPEIAQEAPFQVVLKKQELAYGIEAVFREHLPQLKHGNDGLIFTSAEAPYTPGTDHKILKWKPPSENSIDFLLQLKFPCISPEKPEQPDFTAKPVFMLMMNHGHEGTHYYDTMEVDDETWEGWKASREQYDDRVVEVVWDSHRQTWKMLRFRDDKKEGNYKTVVASIIRSIEHGVEAEALISHASRIKGAWRARAAARAGPPPSSSSKHQQQQHPPHPQQGQGQSRGGTPNVVGGAPPRTGGGGGGGGGGGGGLKR
;
A
#
# COMPACT_ATOMS: atom_id res chain seq x y z
N VAL A 1 0.28 10.65 1.62
CA VAL A 1 0.06 12.03 2.09
C VAL A 1 -0.43 11.88 3.49
N LEU A 2 0.24 12.51 4.46
CA LEU A 2 -0.21 12.41 5.83
C LEU A 2 -1.39 13.36 6.04
N VAL A 3 -2.34 12.94 6.85
CA VAL A 3 -3.53 13.70 7.20
C VAL A 3 -3.49 13.94 8.69
N LEU A 4 -3.28 15.19 9.10
CA LEU A 4 -3.25 15.60 10.50
C LEU A 4 -4.60 16.24 10.86
N ILE A 5 -5.30 15.64 11.82
CA ILE A 5 -6.58 16.11 12.36
C ILE A 5 -6.32 16.65 13.77
N VAL A 6 -6.66 17.90 14.02
CA VAL A 6 -6.48 18.58 15.31
C VAL A 6 -7.76 19.28 15.75
N ALA A 7 -7.90 19.50 17.05
CA ALA A 7 -8.95 20.34 17.62
C ALA A 7 -8.35 21.68 18.06
N THR A 8 -9.00 22.77 17.67
CA THR A 8 -8.68 24.16 18.01
C THR A 8 -9.87 24.79 18.76
N PRO A 9 -9.71 25.98 19.38
CA PRO A 9 -10.84 26.73 19.93
C PRO A 9 -11.96 27.02 18.91
N GLU A 10 -11.61 27.10 17.63
CA GLU A 10 -12.50 27.41 16.52
C GLU A 10 -13.22 26.17 15.94
N GLY A 11 -12.72 24.95 16.19
CA GLY A 11 -13.33 23.70 15.72
C GLY A 11 -12.32 22.58 15.45
N GLN A 12 -12.70 21.61 14.62
CA GLN A 12 -11.75 20.63 14.10
C GLN A 12 -11.09 21.20 12.83
N GLU A 13 -9.77 21.05 12.72
CA GLU A 13 -9.02 21.43 11.53
C GLU A 13 -8.31 20.20 10.93
N CYS A 14 -8.25 20.15 9.60
CA CYS A 14 -7.59 19.08 8.86
C CYS A 14 -6.45 19.65 8.01
N TYR A 15 -5.28 19.02 8.10
CA TYR A 15 -4.09 19.39 7.35
C TYR A 15 -3.61 18.21 6.51
N LEU A 16 -3.38 18.42 5.22
CA LEU A 16 -2.62 17.50 4.38
C LEU A 16 -1.13 17.88 4.46
N ILE A 17 -0.26 16.88 4.58
CA ILE A 17 1.19 17.05 4.68
C ILE A 17 1.85 16.22 3.58
N ASP A 18 2.61 16.88 2.71
CA ASP A 18 3.27 16.25 1.58
C ASP A 18 4.66 15.66 1.93
N ARG A 19 5.43 15.23 0.92
CA ARG A 19 6.77 14.64 1.13
C ARG A 19 7.89 15.66 1.38
N LYS A 20 7.62 16.95 1.24
CA LYS A 20 8.53 18.05 1.55
C LYS A 20 8.27 18.66 2.93
N GLU A 21 7.30 18.11 3.66
CA GLU A 21 6.79 18.65 4.93
C GLU A 21 6.05 19.99 4.74
N ASP A 22 5.52 20.26 3.55
CA ASP A 22 4.61 21.39 3.30
C ASP A 22 3.21 21.05 3.85
N PHE A 23 2.63 21.97 4.65
CA PHE A 23 1.34 21.82 5.32
C PHE A 23 0.23 22.60 4.60
N TYR A 24 -0.84 21.90 4.23
CA TYR A 24 -1.99 22.45 3.51
C TYR A 24 -3.24 22.31 4.37
N ARG A 25 -3.81 23.43 4.85
CA ARG A 25 -5.10 23.47 5.56
C ARG A 25 -6.24 23.13 4.61
N ASN A 26 -7.17 22.29 5.07
CA ASN A 26 -8.36 21.88 4.33
C ASN A 26 -9.60 22.06 5.20
N ASP A 27 -10.35 23.13 4.95
CA ASP A 27 -11.62 23.42 5.61
C ASP A 27 -12.75 22.54 5.05
N GLY A 28 -13.90 22.47 5.73
CA GLY A 28 -15.08 21.69 5.30
C GLY A 28 -15.00 20.18 5.55
N LEU A 29 -13.89 19.67 6.09
CA LEU A 29 -13.76 18.26 6.50
C LEU A 29 -14.07 18.09 7.99
N VAL A 30 -14.91 17.11 8.31
CA VAL A 30 -15.25 16.72 9.69
C VAL A 30 -15.09 15.22 9.86
N PHE A 31 -14.40 14.81 10.93
CA PHE A 31 -14.14 13.44 11.33
C PHE A 31 -14.72 13.20 12.73
N PRO A 32 -15.99 12.75 12.82
CA PRO A 32 -16.61 12.40 14.09
C PRO A 32 -15.92 11.21 14.75
N HIS A 33 -15.95 11.18 16.07
CA HIS A 33 -15.50 10.05 16.88
C HIS A 33 -16.51 8.90 16.82
N GLN A 34 -16.05 7.66 17.01
CA GLN A 34 -16.93 6.48 16.96
C GLN A 34 -17.98 6.41 18.07
N ASP A 35 -17.78 7.15 19.18
CA ASP A 35 -18.67 7.13 20.34
C ASP A 35 -19.93 8.01 20.14
N GLY A 36 -19.92 8.96 19.20
CA GLY A 36 -21.07 9.81 18.88
C GLY A 36 -20.74 10.99 17.94
N PRO A 37 -21.66 11.43 17.08
CA PRO A 37 -21.45 12.54 16.14
C PRO A 37 -21.24 13.91 16.80
N GLU A 38 -21.56 14.04 18.08
CA GLU A 38 -21.29 15.21 18.93
C GLU A 38 -19.81 15.33 19.35
N TYR A 39 -19.03 14.26 19.17
CA TYR A 39 -17.60 14.22 19.44
C TYR A 39 -16.82 14.16 18.12
N ASN A 40 -15.69 14.85 18.07
CA ASN A 40 -14.80 14.89 16.91
C ASN A 40 -13.42 14.37 17.31
N HIS A 41 -12.75 13.65 16.41
CA HIS A 41 -11.36 13.23 16.60
C HIS A 41 -10.43 14.43 16.77
N SER A 42 -9.35 14.25 17.52
CA SER A 42 -8.25 15.23 17.60
C SER A 42 -6.90 14.50 17.59
N ASN A 43 -5.79 15.21 17.46
CA ASN A 43 -4.44 14.64 17.63
C ASN A 43 -4.25 13.31 16.88
N THR A 44 -4.76 13.24 15.65
CA THR A 44 -4.94 12.01 14.87
C THR A 44 -4.19 12.15 13.55
N VAL A 45 -3.48 11.10 13.14
CA VAL A 45 -2.63 11.08 11.94
C VAL A 45 -2.95 9.86 11.08
N LEU A 46 -3.41 10.10 9.86
CA LEU A 46 -3.67 9.08 8.83
C LEU A 46 -2.56 9.10 7.78
N ASP A 47 -2.37 8.00 7.05
CA ASP A 47 -1.71 8.02 5.73
C ASP A 47 -2.71 7.61 4.65
N GLY A 48 -2.60 8.27 3.51
CA GLY A 48 -3.52 8.15 2.40
C GLY A 48 -2.90 8.61 1.08
N GLU A 49 -3.72 8.61 0.03
CA GLU A 49 -3.33 9.03 -1.32
C GLU A 49 -4.42 9.92 -1.89
N LEU A 50 -4.06 11.12 -2.34
CA LEU A 50 -5.01 12.03 -2.97
C LEU A 50 -5.01 11.75 -4.48
N VAL A 51 -6.14 11.29 -5.01
CA VAL A 51 -6.33 10.93 -6.42
C VAL A 51 -7.44 11.78 -7.06
N ILE A 52 -7.38 11.94 -8.37
CA ILE A 52 -8.46 12.51 -9.17
C ILE A 52 -9.09 11.35 -9.94
N ASP A 53 -10.30 10.97 -9.56
CA ASP A 53 -11.12 10.04 -10.31
C ASP A 53 -11.84 10.77 -11.46
N VAL A 54 -12.01 10.10 -12.59
CA VAL A 54 -12.85 10.57 -13.71
C VAL A 54 -14.12 9.72 -13.76
N GLU A 55 -15.26 10.34 -13.49
CA GLU A 55 -16.58 9.72 -13.51
C GLU A 55 -17.50 10.46 -14.48
N GLU A 56 -17.99 9.77 -15.52
CA GLU A 56 -18.88 10.37 -16.55
C GLU A 56 -18.32 11.66 -17.19
N GLY A 57 -16.99 11.81 -17.22
CA GLY A 57 -16.27 12.98 -17.73
C GLY A 57 -15.99 14.07 -16.68
N GLN A 58 -16.56 13.96 -15.48
CA GLN A 58 -16.29 14.86 -14.35
C GLN A 58 -15.09 14.38 -13.53
N GLN A 59 -14.22 15.31 -13.13
CA GLN A 59 -13.13 15.06 -12.18
C GLN A 59 -13.65 15.13 -10.74
N ILE A 60 -13.36 14.12 -9.93
CA ILE A 60 -13.73 14.00 -8.52
C ILE A 60 -12.46 13.77 -7.70
N LEU A 61 -12.16 14.70 -6.79
CA LEU A 61 -11.01 14.59 -5.89
C LEU A 61 -11.35 13.63 -4.73
N ARG A 62 -10.49 12.63 -4.51
CA ARG A 62 -10.66 11.62 -3.44
C ARG A 62 -9.39 11.42 -2.63
N LEU A 63 -9.53 11.33 -1.32
CA LEU A 63 -8.50 10.88 -0.40
C LEU A 63 -8.71 9.40 -0.08
N LEU A 64 -7.86 8.54 -0.64
CA LEU A 64 -7.81 7.10 -0.37
C LEU A 64 -6.98 6.83 0.89
N ALA A 65 -7.61 6.84 2.07
CA ALA A 65 -6.95 6.56 3.35
C ALA A 65 -6.63 5.05 3.48
N PHE A 66 -5.41 4.70 3.90
CA PHE A 66 -4.95 3.31 3.97
C PHE A 66 -4.21 2.91 5.25
N ASP A 67 -3.74 3.86 6.07
CA ASP A 67 -3.16 3.55 7.40
C ASP A 67 -3.54 4.62 8.46
N LEU A 68 -3.42 4.26 9.74
CA LEU A 68 -3.71 5.10 10.90
C LEU A 68 -2.55 5.02 11.89
N LEU A 69 -1.79 6.10 12.00
CA LEU A 69 -0.52 6.17 12.73
C LEU A 69 -0.75 6.59 14.18
N VAL A 70 -1.65 7.55 14.39
CA VAL A 70 -2.03 8.08 15.71
C VAL A 70 -3.54 8.28 15.72
N CYS A 71 -4.21 7.92 16.80
CA CYS A 71 -5.65 8.17 17.01
C CYS A 71 -5.84 8.76 18.41
N ASP A 72 -6.36 9.98 18.48
CA ASP A 72 -6.65 10.70 19.73
C ASP A 72 -5.48 10.69 20.73
N SER A 73 -4.29 11.02 20.23
CA SER A 73 -3.00 10.94 20.93
C SER A 73 -2.44 9.54 21.25
N GLU A 74 -3.18 8.43 21.01
CA GLU A 74 -2.61 7.07 21.08
C GLU A 74 -1.75 6.83 19.83
N ASN A 75 -0.43 6.72 20.00
CA ASN A 75 0.47 6.27 18.93
C ASN A 75 0.20 4.78 18.60
N LEU A 76 -0.24 4.49 17.38
CA LEU A 76 -0.60 3.15 16.92
C LEU A 76 0.48 2.48 16.05
N MET A 77 1.56 3.19 15.72
CA MET A 77 2.60 2.73 14.78
C MET A 77 3.24 1.41 15.24
N HIS A 78 3.29 1.15 16.55
CA HIS A 78 3.79 -0.10 17.13
C HIS A 78 2.88 -1.33 16.90
N LYS A 79 1.60 -1.12 16.55
CA LYS A 79 0.63 -2.21 16.27
C LYS A 79 0.77 -2.70 14.83
N SER A 80 0.22 -3.87 14.53
CA SER A 80 0.18 -4.41 13.15
C SER A 80 -0.71 -3.60 12.23
N LEU A 81 -0.44 -3.62 10.91
CA LEU A 81 -1.30 -2.98 9.90
C LEU A 81 -2.77 -3.43 10.02
N GLN A 82 -3.04 -4.72 10.28
CA GLN A 82 -4.41 -5.19 10.51
C GLN A 82 -5.13 -4.44 11.63
N SER A 83 -4.43 -4.14 12.73
CA SER A 83 -5.00 -3.38 13.85
C SER A 83 -5.19 -1.90 13.50
N ARG A 84 -4.23 -1.29 12.81
CA ARG A 84 -4.29 0.12 12.40
C ARG A 84 -5.39 0.35 11.35
N TYR A 85 -5.43 -0.47 10.30
CA TYR A 85 -6.46 -0.45 9.25
C TYR A 85 -7.87 -0.76 9.79
N GLY A 86 -8.00 -1.70 10.74
CA GLY A 86 -9.27 -1.98 11.41
C GLY A 86 -9.81 -0.75 12.16
N ARG A 87 -8.95 -0.06 12.92
CA ARG A 87 -9.31 1.20 13.59
C ARG A 87 -9.59 2.34 12.60
N LEU A 88 -8.78 2.49 11.54
CA LEU A 88 -9.04 3.47 10.46
C LEU A 88 -10.46 3.29 9.87
N LYS A 89 -10.83 2.04 9.57
CA LYS A 89 -12.14 1.69 9.01
C LYS A 89 -13.27 2.00 9.98
N GLU A 90 -13.23 1.44 11.19
CA GLU A 90 -14.37 1.45 12.10
C GLU A 90 -14.48 2.75 12.90
N TRP A 91 -13.36 3.42 13.19
CA TRP A 91 -13.33 4.60 14.06
C TRP A 91 -13.30 5.93 13.30
N VAL A 92 -12.53 6.03 12.21
CA VAL A 92 -12.35 7.32 11.50
C VAL A 92 -13.22 7.39 10.24
N VAL A 93 -13.02 6.48 9.28
CA VAL A 93 -13.69 6.56 7.96
C VAL A 93 -15.16 6.15 8.07
N GLY A 94 -15.50 5.19 8.94
CA GLY A 94 -16.87 4.75 9.18
C GLY A 94 -17.79 5.89 9.67
N PRO A 95 -17.47 6.58 10.78
CA PRO A 95 -18.23 7.73 11.26
C PRO A 95 -18.24 8.92 10.29
N HIS A 96 -17.11 9.23 9.64
CA HIS A 96 -17.08 10.25 8.58
C HIS A 96 -18.08 9.93 7.45
N LYS A 97 -18.07 8.70 6.93
CA LYS A 97 -19.01 8.27 5.87
C LYS A 97 -20.46 8.40 6.32
N LYS A 98 -20.79 7.99 7.55
CA LYS A 98 -22.15 8.14 8.12
C LYS A 98 -22.58 9.60 8.20
N LEU A 99 -21.67 10.53 8.54
CA LEU A 99 -21.96 11.96 8.55
C LEU A 99 -22.26 12.48 7.13
N MET A 100 -21.43 12.12 6.14
CA MET A 100 -21.65 12.52 4.74
C MET A 100 -22.98 12.00 4.18
N GLU A 101 -23.37 10.77 4.54
CA GLU A 101 -24.66 10.17 4.15
C GLU A 101 -25.86 10.83 4.86
N ALA A 102 -25.69 11.23 6.13
CA ALA A 102 -26.75 11.87 6.93
C ALA A 102 -26.91 13.38 6.67
N ARG A 103 -25.86 14.05 6.16
CA ARG A 103 -25.79 15.50 5.92
C ARG A 103 -25.20 15.80 4.54
N PRO A 104 -25.96 15.59 3.44
CA PRO A 104 -25.46 15.74 2.07
C PRO A 104 -24.95 17.15 1.74
N GLU A 105 -25.40 18.18 2.46
CA GLU A 105 -24.92 19.55 2.30
C GLU A 105 -23.44 19.69 2.73
N ILE A 106 -23.02 19.01 3.81
CA ILE A 106 -21.62 18.99 4.24
C ILE A 106 -20.77 18.23 3.21
N ALA A 107 -21.32 17.16 2.63
CA ALA A 107 -20.65 16.39 1.59
C ALA A 107 -20.49 17.16 0.26
N GLN A 108 -21.30 18.19 -0.01
CA GLN A 108 -21.16 19.08 -1.16
C GLN A 108 -20.16 20.22 -0.93
N GLU A 109 -20.02 20.68 0.32
CA GLU A 109 -19.04 21.70 0.71
C GLU A 109 -17.63 21.11 0.96
N ALA A 110 -17.51 19.80 1.16
CA ALA A 110 -16.24 19.12 1.40
C ALA A 110 -15.27 19.24 0.21
N PRO A 111 -13.97 19.54 0.43
CA PRO A 111 -12.99 19.76 -0.63
C PRO A 111 -12.64 18.49 -1.42
N PHE A 112 -12.87 17.31 -0.84
CA PHE A 112 -12.71 16.00 -1.47
C PHE A 112 -13.46 14.92 -0.69
N GLN A 113 -13.73 13.79 -1.34
CA GLN A 113 -14.35 12.63 -0.68
C GLN A 113 -13.28 11.81 0.05
N VAL A 114 -13.52 11.42 1.31
CA VAL A 114 -12.63 10.51 2.04
C VAL A 114 -13.12 9.07 1.90
N VAL A 115 -12.27 8.19 1.37
CA VAL A 115 -12.59 6.79 1.07
C VAL A 115 -11.55 5.88 1.68
N LEU A 116 -11.98 4.79 2.32
CA LEU A 116 -11.06 3.74 2.78
C LEU A 116 -10.52 2.96 1.57
N LYS A 117 -9.21 2.98 1.35
CA LYS A 117 -8.57 2.20 0.28
C LYS A 117 -8.73 0.71 0.56
N LYS A 118 -9.51 0.01 -0.27
CA LYS A 118 -9.76 -1.43 -0.14
C LYS A 118 -8.44 -2.20 -0.20
N GLN A 119 -8.12 -2.93 0.87
CA GLN A 119 -6.96 -3.82 0.93
C GLN A 119 -7.37 -5.26 0.60
N GLU A 120 -6.55 -5.96 -0.19
CA GLU A 120 -6.70 -7.38 -0.49
C GLU A 120 -5.58 -8.20 0.13
N LEU A 121 -5.85 -9.48 0.38
CA LEU A 121 -4.79 -10.41 0.81
C LEU A 121 -3.84 -10.70 -0.36
N ALA A 122 -2.55 -10.91 -0.07
CA ALA A 122 -1.53 -11.09 -1.12
C ALA A 122 -1.78 -12.27 -2.09
N TYR A 123 -2.64 -13.23 -1.74
CA TYR A 123 -3.08 -14.30 -2.64
C TYR A 123 -4.39 -14.02 -3.39
N GLY A 124 -5.03 -12.88 -3.17
CA GLY A 124 -6.18 -12.36 -3.91
C GLY A 124 -5.79 -11.54 -5.15
N ILE A 125 -4.51 -11.57 -5.53
CA ILE A 125 -3.94 -10.72 -6.58
C ILE A 125 -4.61 -10.91 -7.96
N GLU A 126 -5.12 -12.11 -8.25
CA GLU A 126 -5.88 -12.39 -9.47
C GLU A 126 -7.15 -11.53 -9.57
N ALA A 127 -7.88 -11.38 -8.46
CA ALA A 127 -9.04 -10.47 -8.37
C ALA A 127 -8.60 -9.00 -8.41
N VAL A 128 -7.42 -8.65 -7.88
CA VAL A 128 -6.88 -7.29 -8.03
C VAL A 128 -6.69 -6.94 -9.51
N PHE A 129 -5.98 -7.78 -10.28
CA PHE A 129 -5.76 -7.53 -11.70
C PHE A 129 -7.02 -7.62 -12.56
N ARG A 130 -7.90 -8.59 -12.31
CA ARG A 130 -9.05 -8.88 -13.19
C ARG A 130 -10.34 -8.18 -12.82
N GLU A 131 -10.51 -7.78 -11.57
CA GLU A 131 -11.75 -7.15 -11.07
C GLU A 131 -11.49 -5.72 -10.58
N HIS A 132 -10.48 -5.47 -9.75
CA HIS A 132 -10.29 -4.15 -9.13
C HIS A 132 -9.63 -3.12 -10.04
N LEU A 133 -8.49 -3.43 -10.66
CA LEU A 133 -7.77 -2.47 -11.52
C LEU A 133 -8.62 -1.95 -12.69
N PRO A 134 -9.41 -2.78 -13.42
CA PRO A 134 -10.27 -2.30 -14.50
C PRO A 134 -11.44 -1.42 -14.05
N GLN A 135 -11.74 -1.39 -12.75
CA GLN A 135 -12.80 -0.57 -12.15
C GLN A 135 -12.26 0.73 -11.53
N LEU A 136 -10.95 0.95 -11.53
CA LEU A 136 -10.36 2.21 -11.07
C LEU A 136 -10.71 3.34 -12.02
N LYS A 137 -11.07 4.50 -11.44
CA LYS A 137 -11.43 5.73 -12.15
C LYS A 137 -10.26 6.73 -12.23
N HIS A 138 -9.11 6.35 -11.68
CA HIS A 138 -7.82 7.03 -11.73
C HIS A 138 -6.75 6.11 -12.33
N GLY A 139 -5.65 6.68 -12.80
CA GLY A 139 -4.50 5.91 -13.29
C GLY A 139 -3.87 5.04 -12.20
N ASN A 140 -3.46 3.82 -12.58
CA ASN A 140 -2.69 2.92 -11.74
C ASN A 140 -1.32 2.66 -12.39
N ASP A 141 -0.26 2.59 -11.58
CA ASP A 141 1.11 2.38 -12.04
C ASP A 141 1.77 1.12 -11.42
N GLY A 142 0.94 0.19 -10.92
CA GLY A 142 1.38 -1.04 -10.26
C GLY A 142 0.70 -1.32 -8.92
N LEU A 143 1.37 -2.11 -8.08
CA LEU A 143 0.85 -2.66 -6.82
C LEU A 143 1.76 -2.36 -5.63
N ILE A 144 1.15 -2.16 -4.46
CA ILE A 144 1.84 -2.00 -3.19
C ILE A 144 1.53 -3.21 -2.30
N PHE A 145 2.57 -3.94 -1.88
CA PHE A 145 2.45 -5.00 -0.88
C PHE A 145 2.95 -4.48 0.46
N THR A 146 2.02 -4.25 1.38
CA THR A 146 2.32 -3.83 2.76
C THR A 146 2.22 -5.04 3.70
N SER A 147 3.20 -5.20 4.60
CA SER A 147 3.16 -6.30 5.57
C SER A 147 2.02 -6.14 6.58
N ALA A 148 1.05 -7.05 6.53
CA ALA A 148 -0.13 -7.07 7.39
C ALA A 148 0.18 -7.13 8.91
N GLU A 149 1.36 -7.64 9.26
CA GLU A 149 1.76 -7.93 10.65
C GLU A 149 2.80 -6.93 11.20
N ALA A 150 3.44 -6.13 10.33
CA ALA A 150 4.52 -5.25 10.74
C ALA A 150 4.03 -3.98 11.46
N PRO A 151 4.81 -3.45 12.43
CA PRO A 151 4.68 -2.06 12.85
C PRO A 151 5.00 -1.12 11.68
N TYR A 152 4.48 0.10 11.74
CA TYR A 152 4.78 1.18 10.80
C TYR A 152 6.19 1.72 11.07
N THR A 153 6.97 1.96 10.02
CA THR A 153 8.31 2.54 10.09
C THR A 153 8.33 3.89 9.35
N PRO A 154 8.65 5.02 10.03
CA PRO A 154 8.90 6.29 9.35
C PRO A 154 10.07 6.19 8.35
N GLY A 155 9.92 6.82 7.19
CA GLY A 155 10.93 6.80 6.12
C GLY A 155 10.89 5.50 5.30
N THR A 156 12.05 4.92 5.03
CA THR A 156 12.17 3.73 4.16
C THR A 156 11.84 2.45 4.92
N ASP A 157 10.71 1.81 4.60
CA ASP A 157 10.39 0.45 5.05
C ASP A 157 10.68 -0.59 3.95
N HIS A 158 11.65 -1.47 4.20
CA HIS A 158 11.99 -2.59 3.32
C HIS A 158 10.92 -3.71 3.28
N LYS A 159 9.87 -3.63 4.12
CA LYS A 159 8.72 -4.55 4.11
C LYS A 159 7.57 -4.05 3.23
N ILE A 160 7.65 -2.83 2.70
CA ILE A 160 6.73 -2.31 1.70
C ILE A 160 7.34 -2.55 0.33
N LEU A 161 6.78 -3.50 -0.42
CA LEU A 161 7.24 -3.81 -1.77
C LEU A 161 6.39 -3.04 -2.77
N LYS A 162 7.04 -2.31 -3.66
CA LYS A 162 6.41 -1.61 -4.77
C LYS A 162 6.68 -2.43 -6.03
N TRP A 163 5.63 -2.96 -6.63
CA TRP A 163 5.69 -3.70 -7.87
C TRP A 163 5.15 -2.84 -9.00
N LYS A 164 5.85 -2.84 -10.13
CA LYS A 164 5.38 -2.28 -11.40
C LYS A 164 5.48 -3.37 -12.47
N PRO A 165 4.55 -3.44 -13.43
CA PRO A 165 4.72 -4.29 -14.59
C PRO A 165 6.00 -3.89 -15.34
N PRO A 166 6.94 -4.83 -15.57
CA PRO A 166 8.20 -4.55 -16.28
C PRO A 166 7.96 -3.95 -17.66
N SER A 167 6.94 -4.45 -18.35
CA SER A 167 6.36 -3.96 -19.61
C SER A 167 5.79 -2.53 -19.61
N GLU A 168 5.68 -1.83 -18.47
CA GLU A 168 5.32 -0.40 -18.41
C GLU A 168 6.46 0.49 -17.90
N ASN A 169 7.63 -0.07 -17.58
CA ASN A 169 8.80 0.73 -17.19
C ASN A 169 9.35 1.48 -18.42
N SER A 170 8.99 2.76 -18.54
CA SER A 170 9.48 3.63 -19.59
C SER A 170 10.86 4.22 -19.27
N ILE A 171 11.57 4.61 -20.33
CA ILE A 171 12.86 5.32 -20.26
C ILE A 171 12.76 6.54 -21.19
N ASP A 172 13.22 7.71 -20.74
CA ASP A 172 13.37 8.87 -21.62
C ASP A 172 14.76 8.84 -22.29
N PHE A 173 14.83 8.87 -23.62
CA PHE A 173 16.09 9.04 -24.38
C PHE A 173 16.01 10.29 -25.27
N LEU A 174 17.16 10.84 -25.68
CA LEU A 174 17.20 11.82 -26.76
C LEU A 174 17.13 11.07 -28.10
N LEU A 175 16.18 11.41 -28.96
CA LEU A 175 16.03 10.86 -30.30
C LEU A 175 17.01 11.54 -31.27
N GLN A 176 17.75 10.73 -32.03
CA GLN A 176 18.54 11.18 -33.16
C GLN A 176 18.13 10.43 -34.44
N LEU A 177 17.86 11.16 -35.52
CA LEU A 177 17.42 10.62 -36.81
C LEU A 177 18.60 10.44 -37.76
N LYS A 178 19.00 9.19 -38.01
CA LYS A 178 20.06 8.86 -38.96
C LYS A 178 19.50 8.43 -40.31
N PHE A 179 19.40 9.38 -41.24
CA PHE A 179 18.94 9.14 -42.60
C PHE A 179 19.95 8.30 -43.41
N PRO A 180 19.49 7.41 -44.32
CA PRO A 180 20.35 6.72 -45.27
C PRO A 180 20.92 7.70 -46.31
N CYS A 181 21.95 7.30 -47.05
CA CYS A 181 22.45 8.12 -48.17
C CYS A 181 21.60 7.94 -49.44
N ILE A 182 21.50 8.98 -50.27
CA ILE A 182 20.72 8.98 -51.53
C ILE A 182 21.26 7.95 -52.53
N SER A 183 22.56 7.68 -52.52
CA SER A 183 23.22 6.71 -53.39
C SER A 183 24.56 6.27 -52.78
N PRO A 184 24.99 5.01 -52.95
CA PRO A 184 26.33 4.55 -52.58
C PRO A 184 27.48 5.39 -53.17
N GLU A 185 27.25 6.09 -54.28
CA GLU A 185 28.24 7.01 -54.90
C GLU A 185 28.35 8.36 -54.19
N LYS A 186 27.41 8.68 -53.29
CA LYS A 186 27.32 9.94 -52.54
C LYS A 186 27.00 9.68 -51.07
N PRO A 187 27.87 8.97 -50.32
CA PRO A 187 27.61 8.58 -48.94
C PRO A 187 27.40 9.77 -48.00
N GLU A 188 28.00 10.92 -48.33
CA GLU A 188 27.89 12.19 -47.58
C GLU A 188 26.51 12.88 -47.72
N GLN A 189 25.64 12.43 -48.63
CA GLN A 189 24.36 13.09 -48.93
C GLN A 189 23.18 12.29 -48.37
N PRO A 190 22.58 12.70 -47.23
CA PRO A 190 21.43 12.04 -46.64
C PRO A 190 20.16 12.21 -47.49
N ASP A 191 19.38 11.15 -47.59
CA ASP A 191 18.03 11.16 -48.15
C ASP A 191 17.01 11.47 -47.05
N PHE A 192 16.65 12.74 -46.92
CA PHE A 192 15.63 13.20 -45.98
C PHE A 192 14.19 12.77 -46.34
N THR A 193 13.96 12.12 -47.49
CA THR A 193 12.65 11.58 -47.87
C THR A 193 12.45 10.12 -47.45
N ALA A 194 13.56 9.38 -47.39
CA ALA A 194 13.63 8.02 -46.88
C ALA A 194 13.41 7.94 -45.36
N LYS A 195 13.10 6.74 -44.88
CA LYS A 195 12.92 6.45 -43.46
C LYS A 195 14.28 6.37 -42.75
N PRO A 196 14.53 7.17 -41.70
CA PRO A 196 15.78 7.12 -40.96
C PRO A 196 15.83 5.91 -40.02
N VAL A 197 17.03 5.65 -39.50
CA VAL A 197 17.20 4.87 -38.27
C VAL A 197 16.95 5.80 -37.09
N PHE A 198 16.05 5.40 -36.19
CA PHE A 198 15.65 6.16 -35.01
C PHE A 198 16.56 5.77 -33.83
N MET A 199 17.64 6.52 -33.62
CA MET A 199 18.66 6.24 -32.61
C MET A 199 18.24 6.81 -31.24
N LEU A 200 18.37 6.01 -30.20
CA LEU A 200 18.15 6.38 -28.81
C LEU A 200 19.49 6.75 -28.16
N MET A 201 19.61 8.00 -27.73
CA MET A 201 20.83 8.57 -27.16
C MET A 201 20.67 8.76 -25.64
N MET A 202 21.59 8.17 -24.87
CA MET A 202 21.61 8.15 -23.41
C MET A 202 22.51 9.25 -22.83
N ASN A 203 22.00 9.94 -21.82
CA ASN A 203 22.70 11.04 -21.16
C ASN A 203 23.84 10.52 -20.26
N HIS A 204 25.06 10.97 -20.52
CA HIS A 204 26.28 10.68 -19.73
C HIS A 204 26.80 11.90 -18.96
N GLY A 205 26.01 12.98 -18.86
CA GLY A 205 26.36 14.20 -18.15
C GLY A 205 27.46 14.98 -18.87
N HIS A 206 28.59 15.23 -18.20
CA HIS A 206 29.72 15.96 -18.80
C HIS A 206 30.36 15.26 -20.01
N GLU A 207 30.11 13.96 -20.19
CA GLU A 207 30.57 13.18 -21.36
C GLU A 207 29.63 13.32 -22.58
N GLY A 208 28.53 14.08 -22.47
CA GLY A 208 27.54 14.31 -23.52
C GLY A 208 26.48 13.20 -23.63
N THR A 209 25.90 13.03 -24.81
CA THR A 209 24.94 11.97 -25.15
C THR A 209 25.60 10.90 -25.99
N HIS A 210 25.49 9.64 -25.55
CA HIS A 210 26.10 8.49 -26.26
C HIS A 210 25.00 7.60 -26.81
N TYR A 211 25.25 6.94 -27.94
CA TYR A 211 24.33 5.95 -28.50
C TYR A 211 24.07 4.83 -27.49
N TYR A 212 22.80 4.48 -27.33
CA TYR A 212 22.36 3.35 -26.51
C TYR A 212 21.81 2.22 -27.39
N ASP A 213 20.75 2.50 -28.15
CA ASP A 213 20.03 1.50 -28.96
C ASP A 213 19.22 2.20 -30.09
N THR A 214 18.38 1.46 -30.81
CA THR A 214 17.41 1.98 -31.78
C THR A 214 15.96 1.67 -31.38
N MET A 215 15.02 2.55 -31.74
CA MET A 215 13.59 2.27 -31.62
C MET A 215 12.97 1.91 -32.97
N GLU A 216 11.93 1.07 -32.95
CA GLU A 216 11.15 0.77 -34.13
C GLU A 216 9.95 1.74 -34.23
N VAL A 217 9.86 2.43 -35.37
CA VAL A 217 8.71 3.22 -35.78
C VAL A 217 8.12 2.52 -37.00
N ASP A 218 6.81 2.34 -37.09
CA ASP A 218 6.15 1.80 -38.28
C ASP A 218 6.10 2.81 -39.44
N ASP A 219 5.69 2.37 -40.63
CA ASP A 219 5.70 3.25 -41.82
C ASP A 219 4.58 4.30 -41.76
N GLU A 220 3.41 3.95 -41.21
CA GLU A 220 2.27 4.87 -41.06
C GLU A 220 2.61 6.06 -40.14
N THR A 221 3.20 5.77 -38.97
CA THR A 221 3.67 6.78 -38.02
C THR A 221 4.73 7.68 -38.65
N TRP A 222 5.67 7.11 -39.42
CA TRP A 222 6.72 7.88 -40.10
C TRP A 222 6.17 8.79 -41.22
N GLU A 223 5.23 8.31 -42.03
CA GLU A 223 4.57 9.17 -43.03
C GLU A 223 3.76 10.29 -42.36
N GLY A 224 3.10 10.01 -41.23
CA GLY A 224 2.42 11.02 -40.41
C GLY A 224 3.38 12.10 -39.88
N TRP A 225 4.56 11.70 -39.40
CA TRP A 225 5.61 12.62 -38.96
C TRP A 225 6.16 13.46 -40.13
N LYS A 226 6.44 12.87 -41.29
CA LYS A 226 6.84 13.65 -42.48
C LYS A 226 5.76 14.64 -42.92
N ALA A 227 4.48 14.28 -42.80
CA ALA A 227 3.37 15.14 -43.17
C ALA A 227 3.18 16.35 -42.22
N SER A 228 3.51 16.21 -40.93
CA SER A 228 3.38 17.30 -39.94
C SER A 228 4.38 18.44 -40.19
N ARG A 229 5.55 18.13 -40.76
CA ARG A 229 6.70 19.04 -40.93
C ARG A 229 7.27 19.60 -39.62
N GLU A 230 7.00 18.92 -38.51
CA GLU A 230 7.57 19.22 -37.21
C GLU A 230 9.01 18.70 -37.12
N GLN A 231 9.85 19.34 -36.31
CA GLN A 231 11.18 18.83 -36.00
C GLN A 231 11.06 17.69 -34.98
N TYR A 232 11.58 16.51 -35.32
CA TYR A 232 11.60 15.33 -34.44
C TYR A 232 13.00 14.92 -33.99
N ASP A 233 14.03 15.33 -34.73
CA ASP A 233 15.44 15.15 -34.35
C ASP A 233 15.80 16.05 -33.16
N ASP A 234 16.72 15.58 -32.30
CA ASP A 234 17.12 16.21 -31.04
C ASP A 234 15.97 16.46 -30.01
N ARG A 235 14.91 15.64 -30.03
CA ARG A 235 13.84 15.67 -29.01
C ARG A 235 13.89 14.50 -28.05
N VAL A 236 13.45 14.71 -26.82
CA VAL A 236 13.35 13.63 -25.84
C VAL A 236 12.10 12.79 -26.14
N VAL A 237 12.26 11.47 -26.22
CA VAL A 237 11.20 10.48 -26.41
C VAL A 237 11.12 9.57 -25.19
N GLU A 238 9.89 9.33 -24.72
CA GLU A 238 9.60 8.29 -23.73
C GLU A 238 9.31 6.99 -24.48
N VAL A 239 10.10 5.94 -24.23
CA VAL A 239 9.99 4.63 -24.87
C VAL A 239 9.79 3.52 -23.83
N VAL A 240 9.26 2.39 -24.27
CA VAL A 240 9.08 1.17 -23.46
C VAL A 240 9.57 -0.05 -24.24
N TRP A 241 10.00 -1.10 -23.54
CA TRP A 241 10.49 -2.33 -24.18
C TRP A 241 9.33 -3.25 -24.59
N ASP A 242 9.18 -3.51 -25.89
CA ASP A 242 8.27 -4.53 -26.40
C ASP A 242 8.97 -5.90 -26.35
N SER A 243 8.62 -6.70 -25.35
CA SER A 243 9.20 -8.02 -25.13
C SER A 243 8.82 -9.07 -26.19
N HIS A 244 7.76 -8.84 -26.98
CA HIS A 244 7.38 -9.73 -28.08
C HIS A 244 8.17 -9.41 -29.35
N ARG A 245 8.34 -8.12 -29.68
CA ARG A 245 9.10 -7.66 -30.85
C ARG A 245 10.61 -7.58 -30.59
N GLN A 246 11.04 -7.59 -29.34
CA GLN A 246 12.44 -7.34 -28.91
C GLN A 246 12.95 -5.99 -29.43
N THR A 247 12.16 -4.93 -29.23
CA THR A 247 12.49 -3.57 -29.67
C THR A 247 11.92 -2.51 -28.74
N TRP A 248 12.46 -1.28 -28.82
CA TRP A 248 11.89 -0.12 -28.15
C TRP A 248 10.70 0.42 -28.94
N LYS A 249 9.56 0.53 -28.27
CA LYS A 249 8.35 1.19 -28.78
C LYS A 249 8.22 2.57 -28.16
N MET A 250 7.96 3.58 -28.98
CA MET A 250 7.68 4.92 -28.51
C MET A 250 6.32 5.04 -27.83
N LEU A 251 6.26 5.77 -26.72
CA LEU A 251 5.02 6.18 -26.05
C LEU A 251 4.63 7.63 -26.43
N ARG A 252 5.56 8.59 -26.29
CA ARG A 252 5.32 10.01 -26.56
C ARG A 252 6.60 10.84 -26.61
N PHE A 253 6.53 12.05 -27.17
CA PHE A 253 7.54 13.08 -26.97
C PHE A 253 7.46 13.67 -25.55
N ARG A 254 8.60 14.14 -25.05
CA ARG A 254 8.80 14.72 -23.72
C ARG A 254 9.36 16.12 -23.84
N ASP A 255 8.56 17.02 -24.41
CA ASP A 255 8.92 18.43 -24.60
C ASP A 255 9.08 19.20 -23.27
N ASP A 256 8.70 18.57 -22.14
CA ASP A 256 9.06 19.01 -20.78
C ASP A 256 10.55 18.81 -20.44
N LYS A 257 11.32 18.09 -21.27
CA LYS A 257 12.71 17.71 -21.03
C LYS A 257 13.63 18.14 -22.17
N LYS A 258 14.84 18.55 -21.79
CA LYS A 258 15.96 18.84 -22.72
C LYS A 258 16.92 17.68 -22.91
N GLU A 259 16.92 16.73 -21.98
CA GLU A 259 17.85 15.61 -21.93
C GLU A 259 17.11 14.33 -21.56
N GLY A 260 17.57 13.19 -22.10
CA GLY A 260 17.14 11.87 -21.66
C GLY A 260 17.63 11.52 -20.25
N ASN A 261 17.22 10.35 -19.76
CA ASN A 261 17.63 9.82 -18.47
C ASN A 261 19.15 9.59 -18.41
N TYR A 262 19.74 9.92 -17.25
CA TYR A 262 21.15 9.71 -16.99
C TYR A 262 21.49 8.21 -16.88
N LYS A 263 22.69 7.81 -17.33
CA LYS A 263 23.12 6.41 -17.46
C LYS A 263 22.86 5.49 -16.27
N THR A 264 22.93 5.99 -15.03
CA THR A 264 22.64 5.17 -13.83
C THR A 264 21.14 4.92 -13.62
N VAL A 265 20.28 5.86 -14.04
CA VAL A 265 18.81 5.70 -14.03
C VAL A 265 18.41 4.68 -15.09
N VAL A 266 18.94 4.81 -16.32
CA VAL A 266 18.71 3.84 -17.40
C VAL A 266 19.12 2.43 -16.96
N ALA A 267 20.34 2.26 -16.45
CA ALA A 267 20.81 0.95 -15.96
C ALA A 267 19.96 0.37 -14.81
N SER A 268 19.34 1.22 -13.98
CA SER A 268 18.40 0.77 -12.93
C SER A 268 17.06 0.31 -13.51
N ILE A 269 16.55 1.01 -14.53
CA ILE A 269 15.28 0.67 -15.18
C ILE A 269 15.46 -0.61 -16.03
N ILE A 270 16.54 -0.72 -16.79
CA ILE A 270 16.86 -1.92 -17.59
C ILE A 270 16.91 -3.17 -16.71
N ARG A 271 17.59 -3.12 -15.55
CA ARG A 271 17.59 -4.23 -14.58
C ARG A 271 16.18 -4.59 -14.09
N SER A 272 15.30 -3.60 -13.99
CA SER A 272 13.90 -3.80 -13.57
C SER A 272 13.02 -4.35 -14.71
N ILE A 273 13.42 -4.17 -15.97
CA ILE A 273 12.83 -4.82 -17.14
C ILE A 273 13.34 -6.28 -17.22
N GLU A 274 14.66 -6.50 -17.15
CA GLU A 274 15.31 -7.82 -17.28
C GLU A 274 15.01 -8.81 -16.16
N HIS A 275 14.85 -8.34 -14.92
CA HIS A 275 14.62 -9.17 -13.73
C HIS A 275 13.26 -8.91 -13.08
N GLY A 276 12.41 -8.15 -13.76
CA GLY A 276 11.07 -7.85 -13.34
C GLY A 276 10.16 -9.09 -13.36
N VAL A 277 9.07 -9.03 -12.60
CA VAL A 277 8.06 -10.08 -12.57
C VAL A 277 6.81 -9.55 -13.27
N GLU A 278 6.42 -10.13 -14.39
CA GLU A 278 5.18 -9.74 -15.09
C GLU A 278 3.92 -10.14 -14.30
N ALA A 279 2.80 -9.48 -14.60
CA ALA A 279 1.53 -9.67 -13.88
C ALA A 279 1.09 -11.14 -13.80
N GLU A 280 1.14 -11.87 -14.91
CA GLU A 280 0.77 -13.30 -14.96
C GLU A 280 1.71 -14.20 -14.15
N ALA A 281 3.01 -13.90 -14.12
CA ALA A 281 3.95 -14.60 -13.25
C ALA A 281 3.62 -14.38 -11.77
N LEU A 282 3.23 -13.16 -11.41
CA LEU A 282 2.82 -12.79 -10.05
C LEU A 282 1.48 -13.47 -9.66
N ILE A 283 0.51 -13.54 -10.59
CA ILE A 283 -0.74 -14.30 -10.44
C ILE A 283 -0.47 -15.79 -10.23
N SER A 284 0.46 -16.40 -10.99
CA SER A 284 0.80 -17.82 -10.88
C SER A 284 1.23 -18.23 -9.46
N HIS A 285 1.81 -17.31 -8.69
CA HIS A 285 2.28 -17.54 -7.33
C HIS A 285 1.17 -17.46 -6.26
N ALA A 286 -0.03 -16.95 -6.59
CA ALA A 286 -1.12 -16.75 -5.64
C ALA A 286 -1.51 -18.03 -4.88
N SER A 287 -1.58 -19.17 -5.58
CA SER A 287 -1.90 -20.48 -5.00
C SER A 287 -0.89 -20.92 -3.93
N ARG A 288 0.42 -20.77 -4.23
CA ARG A 288 1.54 -21.05 -3.31
C ARG A 288 1.52 -20.13 -2.10
N ILE A 289 1.26 -18.83 -2.31
CA ILE A 289 1.15 -17.84 -1.24
C ILE A 289 -0.03 -18.20 -0.31
N LYS A 290 -1.18 -18.58 -0.86
CA LYS A 290 -2.37 -19.02 -0.12
C LYS A 290 -2.10 -20.27 0.72
N GLY A 291 -1.43 -21.28 0.14
CA GLY A 291 -1.02 -22.50 0.85
C GLY A 291 -0.08 -22.19 2.02
N ALA A 292 0.96 -21.40 1.78
CA ALA A 292 1.91 -20.99 2.82
C ALA A 292 1.25 -20.14 3.93
N TRP A 293 0.31 -19.25 3.59
CA TRP A 293 -0.47 -18.47 4.55
C TRP A 293 -1.35 -19.37 5.44
N ARG A 294 -2.08 -20.32 4.84
CA ARG A 294 -2.88 -21.31 5.58
C ARG A 294 -2.04 -22.15 6.54
N ALA A 295 -0.86 -22.61 6.10
CA ALA A 295 0.07 -23.35 6.95
C ALA A 295 0.53 -22.54 8.17
N ARG A 296 0.87 -21.25 7.99
CA ARG A 296 1.22 -20.34 9.11
C ARG A 296 0.04 -20.11 10.06
N ALA A 297 -1.18 -19.95 9.53
CA ALA A 297 -2.37 -19.78 10.35
C ALA A 297 -2.65 -21.03 11.21
N ALA A 298 -2.58 -22.23 10.62
CA ALA A 298 -2.75 -23.48 11.35
C ALA A 298 -1.67 -23.69 12.43
N ALA A 299 -0.40 -23.37 12.14
CA ALA A 299 0.68 -23.45 13.12
C ALA A 299 0.48 -22.52 14.33
N ARG A 300 -0.14 -21.35 14.13
CA ARG A 300 -0.48 -20.39 15.21
C ARG A 300 -1.68 -20.82 16.05
N ALA A 301 -2.62 -21.57 15.48
CA ALA A 301 -3.81 -22.05 16.20
C ALA A 301 -3.50 -23.15 17.23
N GLY A 302 -2.31 -23.79 17.13
CA GLY A 302 -1.93 -24.94 17.94
C GLY A 302 -2.63 -26.23 17.53
N PRO A 303 -2.19 -27.39 18.04
CA PRO A 303 -2.92 -28.64 17.87
C PRO A 303 -4.28 -28.55 18.59
N PRO A 304 -5.36 -29.14 18.03
CA PRO A 304 -6.63 -29.22 18.74
C PRO A 304 -6.45 -29.98 20.07
N PRO A 305 -7.17 -29.59 21.14
CA PRO A 305 -7.07 -30.26 22.43
C PRO A 305 -7.43 -31.74 22.25
N SER A 306 -6.52 -32.63 22.65
CA SER A 306 -6.76 -34.06 22.57
C SER A 306 -7.94 -34.45 23.45
N SER A 307 -8.99 -35.00 22.83
CA SER A 307 -10.13 -35.58 23.52
C SER A 307 -9.70 -36.85 24.25
N SER A 308 -9.07 -36.69 25.41
CA SER A 308 -8.80 -37.78 26.34
C SER A 308 -10.13 -38.39 26.78
N SER A 309 -10.41 -39.56 26.22
CA SER A 309 -11.67 -40.29 26.31
C SER A 309 -11.96 -40.76 27.73
N LYS A 310 -12.64 -39.91 28.51
CA LYS A 310 -13.34 -40.34 29.73
C LYS A 310 -14.59 -41.13 29.37
N HIS A 311 -14.46 -42.45 29.25
CA HIS A 311 -15.35 -43.43 29.92
C HIS A 311 -14.89 -44.86 29.62
N GLN A 312 -14.05 -45.39 30.51
CA GLN A 312 -13.93 -46.82 30.69
C GLN A 312 -15.07 -47.26 31.62
N GLN A 313 -16.23 -47.59 31.03
CA GLN A 313 -17.39 -48.03 31.81
C GLN A 313 -17.22 -49.51 32.15
N GLN A 314 -16.90 -49.79 33.42
CA GLN A 314 -16.79 -51.15 33.94
C GLN A 314 -18.15 -51.86 33.85
N GLN A 315 -18.20 -52.98 33.15
CA GLN A 315 -19.35 -53.88 33.17
C GLN A 315 -19.25 -54.77 34.42
N HIS A 316 -20.20 -54.61 35.35
CA HIS A 316 -20.43 -55.57 36.44
C HIS A 316 -21.63 -56.46 36.11
N PRO A 317 -21.52 -57.79 36.15
CA PRO A 317 -22.66 -58.70 36.13
C PRO A 317 -23.37 -58.75 37.52
N PRO A 318 -24.62 -59.22 37.59
CA PRO A 318 -25.46 -59.05 38.77
C PRO A 318 -25.15 -60.02 39.94
N HIS A 319 -25.54 -59.56 41.14
CA HIS A 319 -25.47 -60.25 42.43
C HIS A 319 -26.16 -61.63 42.48
N PRO A 320 -25.68 -62.49 43.40
CA PRO A 320 -26.55 -63.24 44.30
C PRO A 320 -26.42 -62.77 45.76
N GLN A 321 -27.29 -63.33 46.60
CA GLN A 321 -27.75 -62.79 47.88
C GLN A 321 -27.19 -63.57 49.10
N GLN A 322 -27.15 -62.90 50.27
CA GLN A 322 -27.20 -63.40 51.67
C GLN A 322 -26.04 -62.92 52.58
N GLY A 323 -26.37 -62.62 53.85
CA GLY A 323 -25.40 -62.36 54.92
C GLY A 323 -25.88 -61.33 55.95
N GLN A 324 -26.23 -61.78 57.16
CA GLN A 324 -26.61 -60.91 58.29
C GLN A 324 -25.38 -60.24 58.93
N GLY A 325 -25.56 -59.06 59.55
CA GLY A 325 -24.51 -58.45 60.39
C GLY A 325 -24.98 -57.18 61.11
N GLN A 326 -25.01 -57.21 62.45
CA GLN A 326 -25.35 -56.07 63.31
C GLN A 326 -24.14 -55.14 63.50
N SER A 327 -24.35 -53.83 63.73
CA SER A 327 -24.04 -53.18 65.03
C SER A 327 -23.94 -51.64 64.98
N ARG A 328 -24.72 -51.01 65.87
CA ARG A 328 -24.53 -49.76 66.67
C ARG A 328 -23.47 -48.69 66.34
N GLY A 329 -23.91 -47.44 66.56
CA GLY A 329 -23.09 -46.30 67.00
C GLY A 329 -22.67 -45.34 65.87
N GLY A 330 -22.65 -44.01 66.05
CA GLY A 330 -23.04 -43.17 67.19
C GLY A 330 -22.90 -41.69 66.83
N THR A 331 -23.77 -40.84 67.38
CA THR A 331 -23.80 -39.37 67.22
C THR A 331 -22.99 -38.68 68.34
N PRO A 332 -22.82 -37.33 68.37
CA PRO A 332 -22.61 -36.32 67.31
C PRO A 332 -21.47 -35.31 67.72
N ASN A 333 -21.59 -34.04 67.32
CA ASN A 333 -21.07 -32.81 67.98
C ASN A 333 -19.59 -32.40 67.76
N VAL A 334 -19.20 -31.10 67.86
CA VAL A 334 -19.87 -29.78 67.62
C VAL A 334 -18.82 -28.65 67.73
N VAL A 335 -18.98 -27.50 67.03
CA VAL A 335 -18.30 -26.18 67.27
C VAL A 335 -16.75 -26.16 67.15
N GLY A 336 -16.05 -25.11 66.73
CA GLY A 336 -16.38 -23.76 66.24
C GLY A 336 -15.19 -22.80 66.55
N GLY A 337 -15.18 -21.56 66.03
CA GLY A 337 -14.21 -20.54 66.47
C GLY A 337 -13.60 -19.64 65.36
N ALA A 338 -13.59 -18.34 65.64
CA ALA A 338 -12.87 -17.25 64.94
C ALA A 338 -12.40 -16.24 66.02
N PRO A 339 -11.82 -15.04 65.74
CA PRO A 339 -10.96 -14.64 64.61
C PRO A 339 -9.48 -14.31 65.02
N PRO A 340 -9.06 -13.11 65.53
CA PRO A 340 -8.92 -11.80 64.84
C PRO A 340 -7.54 -11.09 64.93
N ARG A 341 -7.15 -10.37 63.84
CA ARG A 341 -6.15 -9.26 63.76
C ARG A 341 -4.67 -9.66 63.93
N THR A 342 -3.64 -9.00 63.38
CA THR A 342 -3.30 -7.58 63.06
C THR A 342 -2.51 -7.50 61.71
N GLY A 343 -2.01 -6.40 61.14
CA GLY A 343 -2.01 -4.96 61.43
C GLY A 343 -0.60 -4.30 61.38
N GLY A 344 -0.35 -3.35 60.47
CA GLY A 344 0.68 -2.29 60.64
C GLY A 344 1.79 -2.10 59.58
N GLY A 345 1.97 -0.84 59.12
CA GLY A 345 3.23 -0.25 58.59
C GLY A 345 3.67 -0.59 57.15
N GLY A 346 4.35 0.29 56.40
CA GLY A 346 4.69 1.71 56.63
C GLY A 346 5.89 2.19 55.78
N GLY A 347 5.85 3.44 55.28
CA GLY A 347 6.94 4.10 54.54
C GLY A 347 7.05 3.75 53.04
N GLY A 348 7.54 4.60 52.14
CA GLY A 348 8.00 6.00 52.30
C GLY A 348 9.25 6.29 51.46
N GLY A 349 9.25 7.41 50.72
CA GLY A 349 10.45 7.95 50.07
C GLY A 349 10.40 8.00 48.53
N GLY A 350 10.63 9.19 47.97
CA GLY A 350 10.90 9.42 46.56
C GLY A 350 11.67 10.72 46.36
N GLY A 351 12.20 10.94 45.15
CA GLY A 351 12.66 12.26 44.69
C GLY A 351 14.14 12.36 44.27
N GLY A 352 14.35 12.88 43.07
CA GLY A 352 15.65 13.32 42.53
C GLY A 352 16.51 12.19 41.93
N GLY A 353 17.13 12.33 40.76
CA GLY A 353 17.19 13.47 39.85
C GLY A 353 18.55 13.47 39.14
N GLY A 354 18.58 13.19 37.84
CA GLY A 354 19.83 13.02 37.08
C GLY A 354 19.72 13.53 35.65
N GLY A 355 20.35 14.67 35.38
CA GLY A 355 20.50 15.20 34.03
C GLY A 355 21.68 14.56 33.29
N LEU A 356 21.58 14.46 31.97
CA LEU A 356 22.68 14.06 31.09
C LEU A 356 23.07 15.21 30.16
N LYS A 357 24.38 15.28 29.88
CA LYS A 357 25.04 16.31 29.09
C LYS A 357 25.44 15.76 27.72
N ARG A 358 25.40 16.66 26.73
CA ARG A 358 26.06 16.62 25.40
C ARG A 358 25.48 15.63 24.40
#